data_AF-A0A142Y9R5-F1
#
_entry.id   AF-A0A142Y9R5-F1
#
_cell.length_a   1.000
_cell.length_b   1.000
_cell.length_c   1.000
_cell.angle_alpha   90.00
_cell.angle_beta   90.00
_cell.angle_gamma   90.00
#
_symmetry.space_group_name_H-M   'P 1'
#
loop_
_entity.id
_entity.type
_entity.pdbx_description
1 polymer ?
#
loop_
_entity_poly.entity_id
_entity_poly.type
_entity_poly.pdbx_seq_one_letter_code
_entity_poly.pdbx_strand_id
1 'polypeptide(L)'
;MTPSLAQLAELVRQAEAKTRAKKVEAETQHAAELFRTAEKRSRHALERMRTARPACTRAIEQADADEQLLKDLVRKLAQFKSSLTSDADAEQLIATSQGEIDRTRKDARAELDVVGRELDEARRELRVAVDAYRQHRRELERLQPELLEQFADADRLLWDAESHFPGGQLQLLAHEIEAGLHAFAHLVKLEQYARLKVWIGRFRYHQAGPDRDCGNVEEMQALAHKVFHQLKWLSRQYEPGYIEAFRQDFSTDWGAYVAEAQEQLVQAVEAQRRARAEAAEQSNHARDRIAAESDGPRPDADRSESERDHFDAGDPGGRSDEIG
;
A
#
# COMPACT_ATOMS: atom_id res chain seq x y z
N MET A 1 27.41 64.40 -0.53
CA MET A 1 25.95 64.25 -0.69
C MET A 1 25.26 65.08 0.37
N THR A 2 24.16 65.77 0.04
CA THR A 2 23.39 66.52 1.05
C THR A 2 22.60 65.53 1.92
N PRO A 3 22.49 65.77 3.25
CA PRO A 3 21.83 64.86 4.18
C PRO A 3 20.34 64.64 3.85
N SER A 4 19.67 65.64 3.28
CA SER A 4 18.28 65.54 2.83
C SER A 4 18.09 64.61 1.62
N LEU A 5 19.03 64.59 0.67
CA LEU A 5 18.99 63.66 -0.46
C LEU A 5 19.25 62.22 -0.02
N ALA A 6 20.15 62.01 0.96
CA ALA A 6 20.39 60.70 1.53
C ALA A 6 19.16 60.16 2.29
N GLN A 7 18.47 61.02 3.06
CA GLN A 7 17.20 60.67 3.73
C GLN A 7 16.09 60.35 2.73
N LEU A 8 15.98 61.10 1.63
CA LEU A 8 14.97 60.85 0.60
C LEU A 8 15.25 59.55 -0.16
N ALA A 9 16.51 59.26 -0.51
CA ALA A 9 16.90 57.99 -1.12
C ALA A 9 16.61 56.79 -0.20
N GLU A 10 16.84 56.94 1.09
CA GLU A 10 16.54 55.92 2.09
C GLU A 10 15.03 55.68 2.24
N LEU A 11 14.21 56.73 2.26
CA LEU A 11 12.75 56.60 2.27
C LEU A 11 12.20 55.90 1.01
N VAL A 12 12.75 56.21 -0.17
CA VAL A 12 12.38 55.53 -1.42
C VAL A 12 12.76 54.04 -1.34
N ARG A 13 13.97 53.71 -0.89
CA ARG A 13 14.41 52.32 -0.69
C ARG A 13 13.50 51.55 0.26
N GLN A 14 13.08 52.17 1.37
CA GLN A 14 12.15 51.57 2.31
C GLN A 14 10.75 51.37 1.71
N ALA A 15 10.25 52.34 0.94
CA ALA A 15 8.96 52.23 0.25
C ALA A 15 8.97 51.14 -0.83
N GLU A 16 10.06 51.03 -1.61
CA GLU A 16 10.26 49.98 -2.60
C GLU A 16 10.33 48.59 -1.94
N ALA A 17 11.10 48.46 -0.85
CA ALA A 17 11.18 47.22 -0.09
C ALA A 17 9.81 46.80 0.46
N LYS A 18 9.05 47.74 1.03
CA LYS A 18 7.69 47.48 1.55
C LYS A 18 6.70 47.10 0.45
N THR A 19 6.81 47.71 -0.73
CA THR A 19 5.96 47.38 -1.89
C THR A 19 6.29 45.99 -2.43
N ARG A 20 7.58 45.65 -2.54
CA ARG A 20 8.04 44.33 -2.94
C ARG A 20 7.61 43.25 -1.94
N ALA A 21 7.74 43.53 -0.65
CA ALA A 21 7.31 42.64 0.42
C ALA A 21 5.81 42.27 0.27
N LYS A 22 4.93 43.27 0.19
CA LYS A 22 3.49 43.04 -0.03
C LYS A 22 3.18 42.26 -1.31
N LYS A 23 3.93 42.53 -2.39
CA LYS A 23 3.76 41.80 -3.65
C LYS A 23 4.10 40.32 -3.49
N VAL A 24 5.23 40.00 -2.86
CA VAL A 24 5.67 38.61 -2.62
C VAL A 24 4.70 37.89 -1.70
N GLU A 25 4.15 38.55 -0.68
CA GLU A 25 3.10 37.99 0.17
C GLU A 25 1.87 37.58 -0.65
N ALA A 26 1.33 38.50 -1.48
CA ALA A 26 0.17 38.24 -2.32
C ALA A 26 0.42 37.13 -3.37
N GLU A 27 1.60 37.13 -4.00
CA GLU A 27 2.01 36.08 -4.94
C GLU A 27 2.16 34.72 -4.24
N THR A 28 2.69 34.68 -3.02
CA THR A 28 2.80 33.44 -2.24
C THR A 28 1.43 32.92 -1.83
N GLN A 29 0.50 33.79 -1.42
CA GLN A 29 -0.89 33.43 -1.13
C GLN A 29 -1.58 32.83 -2.37
N HIS A 30 -1.46 33.50 -3.51
CA HIS A 30 -2.02 33.00 -4.77
C HIS A 30 -1.43 31.65 -5.19
N ALA A 31 -0.10 31.50 -5.10
CA ALA A 31 0.58 30.25 -5.38
C ALA A 31 0.14 29.11 -4.44
N ALA A 32 -0.08 29.42 -3.16
CA ALA A 32 -0.60 28.45 -2.18
C ALA A 32 -2.04 28.00 -2.51
N GLU A 33 -2.89 28.90 -3.00
CA GLU A 33 -4.25 28.56 -3.44
C GLU A 33 -4.27 27.68 -4.69
N LEU A 34 -3.44 28.02 -5.68
CA LEU A 34 -3.25 27.18 -6.88
C LEU A 34 -2.72 25.80 -6.51
N PHE A 35 -1.74 25.74 -5.61
CA PHE A 35 -1.20 24.49 -5.09
C PHE A 35 -2.28 23.64 -4.41
N ARG A 36 -3.06 24.20 -3.48
CA ARG A 36 -4.18 23.47 -2.83
C ARG A 36 -5.21 22.94 -3.82
N THR A 37 -5.48 23.69 -4.90
CA THR A 37 -6.45 23.29 -5.92
C THR A 37 -5.90 22.14 -6.78
N ALA A 38 -4.65 22.26 -7.23
CA ALA A 38 -3.97 21.21 -7.98
C ALA A 38 -3.82 19.92 -7.15
N GLU A 39 -3.56 20.05 -5.86
CA GLU A 39 -3.43 18.94 -4.91
C GLU A 39 -4.75 18.17 -4.77
N LYS A 40 -5.86 18.89 -4.53
CA LYS A 40 -7.20 18.30 -4.49
C LYS A 40 -7.55 17.58 -5.80
N ARG A 41 -7.21 18.18 -6.95
CA ARG A 41 -7.44 17.58 -8.27
C ARG A 41 -6.63 16.29 -8.43
N SER A 42 -5.36 16.29 -8.02
CA SER A 42 -4.48 15.11 -8.06
C SER A 42 -5.01 13.98 -7.18
N ARG A 43 -5.45 14.28 -5.95
CA ARG A 43 -6.09 13.29 -5.05
C ARG A 43 -7.34 12.69 -5.68
N HIS A 44 -8.21 13.53 -6.25
CA HIS A 44 -9.44 13.06 -6.89
C HIS A 44 -9.16 12.16 -8.10
N ALA A 45 -8.22 12.54 -8.96
CA ALA A 45 -7.82 11.72 -10.10
C ALA A 45 -7.20 10.38 -9.66
N LEU A 46 -6.41 10.38 -8.59
CA LEU A 46 -5.85 9.17 -8.02
C LEU A 46 -6.93 8.24 -7.47
N GLU A 47 -7.94 8.79 -6.79
CA GLU A 47 -9.05 8.01 -6.25
C GLU A 47 -9.94 7.43 -7.35
N ARG A 48 -10.19 8.19 -8.43
CA ARG A 48 -10.83 7.66 -9.64
C ARG A 48 -10.05 6.51 -10.25
N MET A 49 -8.72 6.63 -10.36
CA MET A 49 -7.88 5.53 -10.85
C MET A 49 -7.97 4.28 -9.96
N ARG A 50 -7.97 4.46 -8.63
CA ARG A 50 -8.09 3.35 -7.68
C ARG A 50 -9.42 2.61 -7.78
N THR A 51 -10.51 3.32 -8.08
CA THR A 51 -11.84 2.71 -8.22
C THR A 51 -12.08 2.12 -9.61
N ALA A 52 -11.67 2.81 -10.67
CA ALA A 52 -11.85 2.35 -12.05
C ALA A 52 -10.98 1.13 -12.39
N ARG A 53 -9.71 1.12 -11.94
CA ARG A 53 -8.75 0.08 -12.35
C ARG A 53 -9.23 -1.34 -12.05
N PRO A 54 -9.65 -1.69 -10.81
CA PRO A 54 -10.14 -3.04 -10.52
C PRO A 54 -11.37 -3.43 -11.35
N ALA A 55 -12.30 -2.49 -11.56
CA ALA A 55 -13.52 -2.74 -12.32
C ALA A 55 -13.21 -3.01 -13.80
N CYS A 56 -12.36 -2.18 -14.42
CA CYS A 56 -11.94 -2.34 -15.81
C CYS A 56 -11.09 -3.60 -16.01
N THR A 57 -10.18 -3.93 -15.09
CA THR A 57 -9.39 -5.17 -15.16
C THR A 57 -10.30 -6.40 -15.14
N ARG A 58 -11.27 -6.45 -14.22
CA ARG A 58 -12.25 -7.55 -14.18
C ARG A 58 -13.10 -7.62 -15.45
N ALA A 59 -13.50 -6.48 -16.02
CA ALA A 59 -14.25 -6.48 -17.28
C ALA A 59 -13.44 -7.03 -18.45
N ILE A 60 -12.13 -6.76 -18.49
CA ILE A 60 -11.22 -7.33 -19.50
C ILE A 60 -11.06 -8.83 -19.29
N GLU A 61 -10.81 -9.28 -18.05
CA GLU A 61 -10.70 -10.71 -17.72
C GLU A 61 -11.99 -11.47 -18.05
N GLN A 62 -13.16 -10.87 -17.77
CA GLN A 62 -14.44 -11.46 -18.12
C GLN A 62 -14.62 -11.56 -19.65
N ALA A 63 -14.26 -10.51 -20.40
CA ALA A 63 -14.30 -10.56 -21.86
C ALA A 63 -13.38 -11.66 -22.43
N ASP A 64 -12.21 -11.88 -21.83
CA ASP A 64 -11.30 -12.95 -22.24
C ASP A 64 -11.85 -14.34 -21.89
N ALA A 65 -12.51 -14.49 -20.74
CA ALA A 65 -13.22 -15.72 -20.36
C ALA A 65 -14.40 -16.01 -21.29
N ASP A 66 -15.19 -14.99 -21.64
CA ASP A 66 -16.31 -15.07 -22.58
C ASP A 66 -15.84 -15.44 -23.99
N GLU A 67 -14.69 -14.91 -24.43
CA GLU A 67 -14.08 -15.29 -25.71
C GLU A 67 -13.71 -16.78 -25.74
N GLN A 68 -13.13 -17.29 -24.64
CA GLN A 68 -12.79 -18.71 -24.55
C GLN A 68 -14.04 -19.59 -24.55
N LEU A 69 -15.08 -19.20 -23.80
CA LEU A 69 -16.37 -19.88 -23.79
C LEU A 69 -16.99 -19.89 -25.19
N LEU A 70 -16.99 -18.75 -25.88
CA LEU A 70 -17.50 -18.63 -27.24
C LEU A 70 -16.75 -19.55 -28.20
N LYS A 71 -15.41 -19.62 -28.14
CA LYS A 71 -14.61 -20.54 -28.97
C LYS A 71 -15.00 -22.00 -28.74
N ASP A 72 -15.23 -22.39 -27.50
CA ASP A 72 -15.64 -23.76 -27.16
C ASP A 72 -17.09 -24.05 -27.60
N LEU A 73 -18.00 -23.07 -27.49
CA LEU A 73 -19.37 -23.18 -28.01
C LEU A 73 -19.41 -23.27 -29.53
N VAL A 74 -18.64 -22.45 -30.24
CA VAL A 74 -18.50 -22.52 -31.71
C VAL A 74 -17.98 -23.89 -32.15
N ARG A 75 -16.97 -24.43 -31.44
CA ARG A 75 -16.47 -25.79 -31.70
C ARG A 75 -17.56 -26.84 -31.51
N LYS A 76 -18.36 -26.75 -30.45
CA LYS A 76 -19.48 -27.66 -30.19
C LYS A 76 -20.59 -27.51 -31.24
N LEU A 77 -20.95 -26.29 -31.63
CA LEU A 77 -21.93 -26.03 -32.69
C LEU A 77 -21.51 -26.68 -34.01
N ALA A 78 -20.23 -26.61 -34.36
CA ALA A 78 -19.69 -27.29 -35.55
C ALA A 78 -19.84 -28.82 -35.47
N GLN A 79 -19.74 -29.42 -34.28
CA GLN A 79 -19.92 -30.87 -34.06
C GLN A 79 -21.40 -31.30 -34.15
N PHE A 80 -22.33 -30.44 -33.71
CA PHE A 80 -23.77 -30.72 -33.68
C PHE A 80 -24.54 -30.06 -34.82
N LYS A 81 -23.86 -29.65 -35.90
CA LYS A 81 -24.45 -28.90 -37.01
C LYS A 81 -25.68 -29.57 -37.63
N SER A 82 -25.66 -30.90 -37.76
CA SER A 82 -26.79 -31.69 -38.28
C SER A 82 -28.04 -31.69 -37.40
N SER A 83 -27.90 -31.27 -36.14
CA SER A 83 -28.97 -31.23 -35.13
C SER A 83 -29.49 -29.82 -34.88
N LEU A 84 -28.96 -28.81 -35.58
CA LEU A 84 -29.41 -27.43 -35.46
C LEU A 84 -30.72 -27.21 -36.24
N THR A 85 -31.61 -26.43 -35.65
CA THR A 85 -32.86 -25.98 -36.31
C THR A 85 -32.61 -24.91 -37.36
N SER A 86 -31.54 -24.11 -37.21
CA SER A 86 -31.18 -23.00 -38.11
C SER A 86 -29.69 -22.67 -37.99
N ASP A 87 -28.96 -22.78 -39.11
CA ASP A 87 -27.55 -22.39 -39.18
C ASP A 87 -27.38 -20.86 -39.15
N ALA A 88 -28.29 -20.12 -39.79
CA ALA A 88 -28.23 -18.66 -39.87
C ALA A 88 -28.38 -17.99 -38.50
N ASP A 89 -29.25 -18.52 -37.64
CA ASP A 89 -29.44 -17.98 -36.28
C ASP A 89 -28.20 -18.21 -35.42
N ALA A 90 -27.55 -19.38 -35.56
CA ALA A 90 -26.31 -19.69 -34.86
C ALA A 90 -25.17 -18.75 -35.30
N GLU A 91 -25.02 -18.48 -36.59
CA GLU A 91 -24.04 -17.51 -37.12
C GLU A 91 -24.32 -16.08 -36.62
N GLN A 92 -25.58 -15.66 -36.58
CA GLN A 92 -25.97 -14.34 -36.07
C GLN A 92 -25.65 -14.19 -34.57
N LEU A 93 -25.91 -15.22 -33.77
CA LEU A 93 -25.57 -15.22 -32.34
C LEU A 93 -24.06 -15.16 -32.12
N ILE A 94 -23.27 -15.93 -32.88
CA ILE A 94 -21.80 -15.87 -32.81
C ILE A 94 -21.30 -14.46 -33.12
N ALA A 95 -21.77 -13.86 -34.22
CA ALA A 95 -21.35 -12.51 -34.62
C ALA A 95 -21.74 -11.45 -33.57
N THR A 96 -22.94 -11.59 -32.98
CA THR A 96 -23.42 -10.68 -31.92
C THR A 96 -22.56 -10.81 -30.67
N SER A 97 -22.31 -12.03 -30.20
CA SER A 97 -21.47 -12.28 -29.02
C SER A 97 -20.03 -11.82 -29.21
N GLN A 98 -19.43 -12.03 -30.41
CA GLN A 98 -18.11 -11.47 -30.72
C GLN A 98 -18.11 -9.95 -30.60
N GLY A 99 -19.11 -9.28 -31.19
CA GLY A 99 -19.25 -7.83 -31.11
C GLY A 99 -19.44 -7.32 -29.69
N GLU A 100 -20.17 -8.03 -28.83
CA GLU A 100 -20.35 -7.67 -27.42
C GLU A 100 -19.06 -7.83 -26.60
N ILE A 101 -18.34 -8.94 -26.77
CA ILE A 101 -17.05 -9.19 -26.12
C ILE A 101 -16.04 -8.11 -26.50
N ASP A 102 -15.93 -7.80 -27.79
CA ASP A 102 -15.01 -6.79 -28.29
C ASP A 102 -15.36 -5.38 -27.81
N ARG A 103 -16.65 -5.05 -27.70
CA ARG A 103 -17.11 -3.78 -27.12
C ARG A 103 -16.72 -3.68 -25.65
N THR A 104 -17.04 -4.68 -24.82
CA THR A 104 -16.68 -4.69 -23.39
C THR A 104 -15.18 -4.51 -23.19
N ARG A 105 -14.36 -5.23 -23.95
CA ARG A 105 -12.90 -5.11 -23.90
C ARG A 105 -12.43 -3.71 -24.30
N LYS A 106 -12.98 -3.18 -25.39
CA LYS A 106 -12.60 -1.85 -25.91
C LYS A 106 -12.99 -0.74 -24.94
N ASP A 107 -14.20 -0.79 -24.39
CA ASP A 107 -14.73 0.23 -23.48
C ASP A 107 -13.97 0.22 -22.15
N ALA A 108 -13.66 -0.96 -21.60
CA ALA A 108 -12.86 -1.08 -20.38
C ALA A 108 -11.42 -0.56 -20.57
N ARG A 109 -10.79 -0.83 -21.71
CA ARG A 109 -9.46 -0.27 -22.05
C ARG A 109 -9.51 1.24 -22.25
N ALA A 110 -10.54 1.74 -22.93
CA ALA A 110 -10.71 3.17 -23.16
C ALA A 110 -10.90 3.94 -21.84
N GLU A 111 -11.67 3.40 -20.89
CA GLU A 111 -11.83 4.00 -19.57
C GLU A 111 -10.50 4.04 -18.78
N LEU A 112 -9.72 2.95 -18.80
CA LEU A 112 -8.39 2.92 -18.18
C LEU A 112 -7.46 3.99 -18.77
N ASP A 113 -7.47 4.14 -20.10
CA ASP A 113 -6.68 5.15 -20.79
C ASP A 113 -7.11 6.58 -20.41
N VAL A 114 -8.41 6.84 -20.32
CA VAL A 114 -8.96 8.16 -19.94
C VAL A 114 -8.55 8.50 -18.51
N VAL A 115 -8.83 7.62 -17.55
CA VAL A 115 -8.51 7.85 -16.14
C VAL A 115 -7.00 7.92 -15.92
N GLY A 116 -6.22 7.18 -16.71
CA GLY A 116 -4.75 7.26 -16.74
C GLY A 116 -4.27 8.65 -17.16
N ARG A 117 -4.76 9.16 -18.28
CA ARG A 117 -4.39 10.50 -18.78
C ARG A 117 -4.78 11.60 -17.80
N GLU A 118 -5.97 11.52 -17.21
CA GLU A 118 -6.42 12.48 -16.20
C GLU A 118 -5.49 12.53 -14.99
N LEU A 119 -5.03 11.38 -14.50
CA LEU A 119 -4.08 11.30 -13.38
C LEU A 119 -2.73 11.89 -13.75
N ASP A 120 -2.21 11.61 -14.95
CA ASP A 120 -0.93 12.14 -15.43
C ASP A 120 -0.98 13.65 -15.67
N GLU A 121 -2.11 14.17 -16.16
CA GLU A 121 -2.34 15.63 -16.26
C GLU A 121 -2.41 16.28 -14.88
N ALA A 122 -3.17 15.71 -13.94
CA ALA A 122 -3.27 16.25 -12.59
C ALA A 122 -1.94 16.24 -11.85
N ARG A 123 -1.09 15.21 -12.06
CA ARG A 123 0.28 15.16 -11.53
C ARG A 123 1.19 16.23 -12.13
N ARG A 124 1.10 16.45 -13.45
CA ARG A 124 1.86 17.51 -14.13
C ARG A 124 1.48 18.89 -13.60
N GLU A 125 0.19 19.18 -13.46
CA GLU A 125 -0.29 20.43 -12.87
C GLU A 125 0.17 20.59 -11.42
N LEU A 126 0.07 19.53 -10.61
CA LEU A 126 0.55 19.54 -9.22
C LEU A 126 2.04 19.85 -9.15
N ARG A 127 2.87 19.28 -10.04
CA ARG A 127 4.30 19.57 -10.09
C ARG A 127 4.57 21.04 -10.31
N VAL A 128 3.94 21.62 -11.33
CA VAL A 128 4.09 23.05 -11.66
C VAL A 128 3.67 23.93 -10.48
N ALA A 129 2.56 23.61 -9.82
CA ALA A 129 2.07 24.37 -8.68
C ALA A 129 2.99 24.25 -7.45
N VAL A 130 3.54 23.05 -7.19
CA VAL A 130 4.53 22.80 -6.13
C VAL A 130 5.81 23.61 -6.36
N ASP A 131 6.33 23.60 -7.59
CA ASP A 131 7.57 24.32 -7.92
C ASP A 131 7.37 25.83 -7.80
N ALA A 132 6.24 26.36 -8.29
CA ALA A 132 5.87 27.76 -8.13
C ALA A 132 5.73 28.15 -6.65
N TYR A 133 5.03 27.34 -5.85
CA TYR A 133 4.89 27.59 -4.41
C TYR A 133 6.25 27.60 -3.71
N ARG A 134 7.13 26.62 -3.97
CA ARG A 134 8.49 26.57 -3.40
C ARG A 134 9.33 27.80 -3.76
N GLN A 135 9.24 28.27 -5.00
CA GLN A 135 9.97 29.46 -5.44
C GLN A 135 9.52 30.70 -4.65
N HIS A 136 8.21 30.94 -4.57
CA HIS A 136 7.67 32.08 -3.81
C HIS A 136 7.91 31.93 -2.31
N ARG A 137 7.88 30.70 -1.77
CA ARG A 137 8.17 30.39 -0.37
C ARG A 137 9.58 30.82 0.03
N ARG A 138 10.59 30.50 -0.80
CA ARG A 138 11.98 30.91 -0.56
C ARG A 138 12.16 32.43 -0.65
N GLU A 139 11.45 33.09 -1.55
CA GLU A 139 11.49 34.55 -1.65
C GLU A 139 10.83 35.22 -0.43
N LEU A 140 9.71 34.66 0.06
CA LEU A 140 9.05 35.11 1.27
C LEU A 140 9.94 34.93 2.50
N GLU A 141 10.58 33.77 2.67
CA GLU A 141 11.52 33.50 3.76
C GLU A 141 12.66 34.52 3.80
N ARG A 142 13.19 34.88 2.62
CA ARG A 142 14.29 35.85 2.51
C ARG A 142 13.86 37.28 2.85
N LEU A 143 12.63 37.67 2.52
CA LEU A 143 12.18 39.07 2.60
C LEU A 143 11.31 39.36 3.82
N GLN A 144 10.57 38.39 4.34
CA GLN A 144 9.59 38.50 5.42
C GLN A 144 9.49 37.19 6.23
N PRO A 145 10.53 36.84 7.01
CA PRO A 145 10.54 35.61 7.80
C PRO A 145 9.43 35.57 8.87
N GLU A 146 8.90 36.72 9.29
CA GLU A 146 7.83 36.81 10.29
C GLU A 146 6.49 36.26 9.76
N LEU A 147 6.30 36.22 8.44
CA LEU A 147 5.09 35.69 7.80
C LEU A 147 5.17 34.18 7.57
N LEU A 148 6.27 33.51 7.93
CA LEU A 148 6.46 32.09 7.65
C LEU A 148 5.37 31.21 8.26
N GLU A 149 4.95 31.50 9.50
CA GLU A 149 3.95 30.71 10.22
C GLU A 149 2.58 30.69 9.54
N GLN A 150 2.23 31.74 8.80
CA GLN A 150 0.94 31.84 8.10
C GLN A 150 0.79 30.81 6.98
N PHE A 151 1.90 30.24 6.50
CA PHE A 151 1.93 29.26 5.42
C PHE A 151 2.20 27.82 5.92
N ALA A 152 2.21 27.60 7.23
CA ALA A 152 2.50 26.28 7.82
C ALA A 152 1.58 25.16 7.28
N ASP A 153 0.30 25.45 7.04
CA ASP A 153 -0.62 24.47 6.46
C ASP A 153 -0.27 24.10 5.02
N ALA A 154 0.17 25.07 4.22
CA ALA A 154 0.63 24.81 2.85
C ALA A 154 1.99 24.07 2.84
N ASP A 155 2.86 24.33 3.81
CA ASP A 155 4.12 23.60 3.98
C ASP A 155 3.88 22.14 4.41
N ARG A 156 2.90 21.89 5.29
CA ARG A 156 2.47 20.51 5.61
C ARG A 156 1.89 19.81 4.38
N LEU A 157 1.05 20.50 3.62
CA LEU A 157 0.48 19.95 2.39
C LEU A 157 1.56 19.63 1.35
N LEU A 158 2.66 20.39 1.31
CA LEU A 158 3.81 20.13 0.44
C LEU A 158 4.40 18.75 0.69
N TRP A 159 4.53 18.34 1.95
CA TRP A 159 5.01 17.01 2.33
C TRP A 159 4.06 15.91 1.83
N ASP A 160 2.76 16.08 2.05
CA ASP A 160 1.76 15.12 1.56
C ASP A 160 1.75 15.05 0.02
N ALA A 161 1.96 16.18 -0.65
CA ALA A 161 2.02 16.25 -2.10
C ALA A 161 3.22 15.48 -2.67
N GLU A 162 4.34 15.39 -1.95
CA GLU A 162 5.52 14.63 -2.39
C GLU A 162 5.21 13.14 -2.64
N SER A 163 4.23 12.58 -1.91
CA SER A 163 3.76 11.20 -2.11
C SER A 163 3.12 10.94 -3.47
N HIS A 164 2.71 12.00 -4.19
CA HIS A 164 2.14 11.87 -5.54
C HIS A 164 3.23 11.67 -6.60
N PHE A 165 4.48 11.96 -6.27
CA PHE A 165 5.62 11.89 -7.18
C PHE A 165 6.50 10.65 -6.92
N PRO A 166 7.24 10.16 -7.93
CA PRO A 166 8.08 8.97 -7.79
C PRO A 166 9.07 9.04 -6.63
N GLY A 167 9.72 10.19 -6.42
CA GLY A 167 10.68 10.39 -5.34
C GLY A 167 10.08 10.20 -3.95
N GLY A 168 8.95 10.85 -3.66
CA GLY A 168 8.26 10.67 -2.38
C GLY A 168 7.69 9.26 -2.24
N GLN A 169 7.22 8.63 -3.32
CA GLN A 169 6.78 7.23 -3.28
C GLN A 169 7.91 6.27 -2.92
N LEU A 170 9.12 6.50 -3.44
CA LEU A 170 10.30 5.70 -3.11
C LEU A 170 10.75 5.93 -1.66
N GLN A 171 10.70 7.17 -1.16
CA GLN A 171 10.99 7.49 0.24
C GLN A 171 9.99 6.83 1.19
N LEU A 172 8.69 6.92 0.89
CA LEU A 172 7.65 6.24 1.65
C LEU A 172 7.82 4.72 1.65
N LEU A 173 8.19 4.14 0.50
CA LEU A 173 8.50 2.71 0.41
C LEU A 173 9.72 2.35 1.26
N ALA A 174 10.79 3.14 1.22
CA ALA A 174 11.97 2.93 2.03
C ALA A 174 11.64 2.95 3.52
N HIS A 175 10.86 3.95 3.96
CA HIS A 175 10.41 4.06 5.35
C HIS A 175 9.52 2.89 5.76
N GLU A 176 8.59 2.45 4.91
CA GLU A 176 7.73 1.29 5.17
C GLU A 176 8.55 0.00 5.32
N ILE A 177 9.54 -0.21 4.45
CA ILE A 177 10.43 -1.37 4.54
C ILE A 177 11.19 -1.31 5.86
N GLU A 178 11.83 -0.17 6.18
CA GLU A 178 12.59 0.02 7.41
C GLU A 178 11.75 -0.22 8.67
N ALA A 179 10.53 0.33 8.73
CA ALA A 179 9.61 0.10 9.83
C ALA A 179 9.15 -1.38 9.91
N GLY A 180 8.99 -2.02 8.76
CA GLY A 180 8.57 -3.42 8.65
C GLY A 180 9.66 -4.45 8.94
N LEU A 181 10.95 -4.07 8.89
CA LEU A 181 12.09 -5.00 8.98
C LEU A 181 12.04 -5.88 10.24
N HIS A 182 11.76 -5.27 11.40
CA HIS A 182 11.77 -5.99 12.67
C HIS A 182 10.60 -6.96 12.81
N ALA A 183 9.43 -6.59 12.31
CA ALA A 183 8.23 -7.43 12.36
C ALA A 183 8.25 -8.53 11.30
N PHE A 184 9.01 -8.35 10.21
CA PHE A 184 9.00 -9.24 9.05
C PHE A 184 9.30 -10.71 9.40
N ALA A 185 10.26 -10.93 10.30
CA ALA A 185 10.65 -12.26 10.77
C ALA A 185 9.50 -13.04 11.45
N HIS A 186 8.57 -12.32 12.06
CA HIS A 186 7.46 -12.90 12.83
C HIS A 186 6.19 -13.12 12.00
N LEU A 187 6.22 -12.74 10.72
CA LEU A 187 5.12 -12.98 9.79
C LEU A 187 5.09 -14.44 9.33
N VAL A 188 3.93 -14.94 8.95
CA VAL A 188 3.79 -16.28 8.37
C VAL A 188 4.35 -16.26 6.94
N LYS A 189 4.90 -17.38 6.45
CA LYS A 189 5.53 -17.44 5.11
C LYS A 189 4.69 -16.84 3.97
N LEU A 190 3.39 -17.10 3.95
CA LEU A 190 2.48 -16.54 2.93
C LEU A 190 2.40 -15.00 3.01
N GLU A 191 2.38 -14.45 4.21
CA GLU A 191 2.37 -13.00 4.44
C GLU A 191 3.73 -12.38 4.10
N GLN A 192 4.84 -13.03 4.48
CA GLN A 192 6.20 -12.63 4.08
C GLN A 192 6.31 -12.56 2.55
N TYR A 193 5.81 -13.59 1.85
CA TYR A 193 5.81 -13.67 0.40
C TYR A 193 4.99 -12.56 -0.25
N ALA A 194 3.73 -12.41 0.14
CA ALA A 194 2.84 -11.39 -0.42
C ALA A 194 3.37 -9.98 -0.14
N ARG A 195 3.90 -9.73 1.07
CA ARG A 195 4.46 -8.43 1.43
C ARG A 195 5.71 -8.10 0.63
N LEU A 196 6.61 -9.06 0.42
CA LEU A 196 7.77 -8.87 -0.45
C LEU A 196 7.37 -8.61 -1.90
N LYS A 197 6.36 -9.33 -2.43
CA LYS A 197 5.79 -9.05 -3.76
C LYS A 197 5.28 -7.61 -3.87
N VAL A 198 4.52 -7.12 -2.89
CA VAL A 198 4.03 -5.74 -2.89
C VAL A 198 5.20 -4.76 -2.93
N TRP A 199 6.21 -4.93 -2.07
CA TRP A 199 7.34 -4.00 -2.01
C TRP A 199 8.19 -4.00 -3.28
N ILE A 200 8.56 -5.18 -3.79
CA ILE A 200 9.35 -5.26 -5.03
C ILE A 200 8.54 -4.80 -6.25
N GLY A 201 7.23 -5.08 -6.28
CA GLY A 201 6.32 -4.61 -7.32
C GLY A 201 6.24 -3.09 -7.35
N ARG A 202 6.07 -2.43 -6.19
CA ARG A 202 6.08 -0.97 -6.08
C ARG A 202 7.42 -0.36 -6.46
N PHE A 203 8.52 -1.00 -6.08
CA PHE A 203 9.86 -0.59 -6.49
C PHE A 203 10.04 -0.66 -8.01
N ARG A 204 9.58 -1.74 -8.64
CA ARG A 204 9.64 -1.92 -10.10
C ARG A 204 8.71 -0.99 -10.85
N TYR A 205 7.51 -0.73 -10.32
CA TYR A 205 6.60 0.30 -10.81
C TYR A 205 7.30 1.66 -10.85
N HIS A 206 8.01 2.03 -9.79
CA HIS A 206 8.84 3.24 -9.76
C HIS A 206 9.96 3.21 -10.81
N GLN A 207 10.68 2.09 -10.97
CA GLN A 207 11.76 1.98 -11.97
C GLN A 207 11.27 2.06 -13.42
N ALA A 208 10.06 1.58 -13.69
CA ALA A 208 9.44 1.55 -15.01
C ALA A 208 8.68 2.85 -15.35
N GLY A 209 8.49 3.75 -14.38
CA GLY A 209 7.73 4.98 -14.56
C GLY A 209 8.39 5.98 -15.52
N PRO A 210 7.60 6.81 -16.22
CA PRO A 210 8.09 7.78 -17.21
C PRO A 210 8.91 8.94 -16.61
N ASP A 211 8.83 9.17 -15.30
CA ASP A 211 9.42 10.31 -14.60
C ASP A 211 10.84 10.05 -14.04
N ARG A 212 11.65 9.19 -14.69
CA ARG A 212 13.05 8.91 -14.27
C ARG A 212 13.93 10.17 -14.25
N ASP A 213 13.54 11.22 -14.96
CA ASP A 213 14.41 12.34 -15.32
C ASP A 213 14.18 13.62 -14.50
N CYS A 214 13.26 13.60 -13.52
CA CYS A 214 12.93 14.81 -12.75
C CYS A 214 13.75 14.92 -11.45
N GLY A 215 14.85 15.68 -11.50
CA GLY A 215 15.49 16.41 -10.38
C GLY A 215 15.86 15.63 -9.10
N ASN A 216 17.17 15.51 -8.80
CA ASN A 216 17.80 14.63 -7.78
C ASN A 216 17.99 13.17 -8.20
N VAL A 217 18.41 12.96 -9.45
CA VAL A 217 18.71 11.63 -10.02
C VAL A 217 19.71 10.84 -9.17
N GLU A 218 20.76 11.45 -8.63
CA GLU A 218 21.81 10.74 -7.86
C GLU A 218 21.33 10.29 -6.48
N GLU A 219 20.71 11.17 -5.69
CA GLU A 219 20.16 10.81 -4.37
C GLU A 219 19.04 9.77 -4.49
N MET A 220 18.17 9.92 -5.51
CA MET A 220 17.14 8.95 -5.80
C MET A 220 17.71 7.61 -6.26
N GLN A 221 18.78 7.61 -7.06
CA GLN A 221 19.46 6.37 -7.44
C GLN A 221 20.11 5.70 -6.24
N ALA A 222 20.75 6.45 -5.34
CA ALA A 222 21.32 5.92 -4.11
C ALA A 222 20.24 5.30 -3.21
N LEU A 223 19.10 5.98 -3.03
CA LEU A 223 17.95 5.45 -2.30
C LEU A 223 17.38 4.20 -2.97
N ALA A 224 17.25 4.21 -4.30
CA ALA A 224 16.74 3.07 -5.06
C ALA A 224 17.67 1.85 -4.91
N HIS A 225 18.99 2.06 -4.96
CA HIS A 225 19.97 1.00 -4.70
C HIS A 225 19.85 0.46 -3.27
N LYS A 226 19.72 1.34 -2.27
CA LYS A 226 19.53 0.95 -0.86
C LYS A 226 18.27 0.09 -0.69
N VAL A 227 17.13 0.54 -1.20
CA VAL A 227 15.84 -0.15 -1.14
C VAL A 227 15.94 -1.52 -1.83
N PHE A 228 16.50 -1.59 -3.04
CA PHE A 228 16.67 -2.86 -3.74
C PHE A 228 17.55 -3.84 -2.97
N HIS A 229 18.66 -3.36 -2.39
CA HIS A 229 19.53 -4.18 -1.56
C HIS A 229 18.81 -4.72 -0.32
N GLN A 230 18.00 -3.90 0.36
CA GLN A 230 17.18 -4.34 1.51
C GLN A 230 16.18 -5.42 1.10
N LEU A 231 15.46 -5.23 -0.01
CA LEU A 231 14.49 -6.21 -0.52
C LEU A 231 15.17 -7.52 -0.92
N LYS A 232 16.33 -7.44 -1.59
CA LYS A 232 17.12 -8.61 -1.97
C LYS A 232 17.65 -9.35 -0.74
N TRP A 233 18.08 -8.62 0.28
CA TRP A 233 18.53 -9.21 1.54
C TRP A 233 17.38 -9.94 2.26
N LEU A 234 16.21 -9.31 2.38
CA LEU A 234 15.01 -9.92 2.98
C LEU A 234 14.58 -11.20 2.25
N SER A 235 14.52 -11.15 0.93
CA SER A 235 14.17 -12.30 0.08
C SER A 235 15.13 -13.47 0.28
N ARG A 236 16.44 -13.19 0.43
CA ARG A 236 17.45 -14.22 0.70
C ARG A 236 17.42 -14.75 2.14
N GLN A 237 17.16 -13.89 3.12
CA GLN A 237 17.26 -14.25 4.54
C GLN A 237 16.09 -15.11 5.01
N TYR A 238 14.88 -14.79 4.55
CA TYR A 238 13.65 -15.44 5.01
C TYR A 238 13.11 -16.48 4.03
N GLU A 239 13.71 -16.59 2.84
CA GLU A 239 13.35 -17.54 1.77
C GLU A 239 11.83 -17.71 1.61
N PRO A 240 11.08 -16.62 1.40
CA PRO A 240 9.61 -16.66 1.33
C PRO A 240 9.09 -17.43 0.11
N GLY A 241 9.95 -17.72 -0.86
CA GLY A 241 9.63 -18.33 -2.14
C GLY A 241 10.21 -17.54 -3.32
N TYR A 242 10.12 -18.11 -4.52
CA TYR A 242 10.58 -17.47 -5.74
C TYR A 242 9.65 -16.30 -6.13
N ILE A 243 10.24 -15.13 -6.36
CA ILE A 243 9.55 -13.91 -6.75
C ILE A 243 10.17 -13.38 -8.05
N GLU A 244 9.43 -13.50 -9.15
CA GLU A 244 9.85 -13.14 -10.51
C GLU A 244 10.28 -11.68 -10.65
N ALA A 245 9.65 -10.78 -9.89
CA ALA A 245 9.92 -9.34 -9.92
C ALA A 245 11.35 -8.95 -9.50
N PHE A 246 12.12 -9.84 -8.87
CA PHE A 246 13.55 -9.60 -8.62
C PHE A 246 14.41 -9.74 -9.88
N ARG A 247 13.92 -10.43 -10.91
CA ARG A 247 14.60 -10.52 -12.20
C ARG A 247 14.52 -9.19 -12.95
N GLN A 248 15.59 -8.84 -13.65
CA GLN A 248 15.67 -7.59 -14.41
C GLN A 248 14.93 -7.66 -15.75
N ASP A 249 14.82 -8.86 -16.31
CA ASP A 249 14.15 -9.15 -17.59
C ASP A 249 12.65 -9.39 -17.46
N PHE A 250 12.12 -9.44 -16.23
CA PHE A 250 10.69 -9.59 -15.99
C PHE A 250 9.96 -8.26 -16.22
N SER A 251 9.01 -8.25 -17.14
CA SER A 251 8.16 -7.11 -17.47
C SER A 251 6.69 -7.53 -17.39
N THR A 252 5.87 -6.70 -16.78
CA THR A 252 4.44 -6.92 -16.59
C THR A 252 3.74 -5.56 -16.36
N ASP A 253 2.42 -5.53 -16.31
CA ASP A 253 1.71 -4.39 -15.73
C ASP A 253 1.99 -4.38 -14.21
N TRP A 254 2.98 -3.60 -13.82
CA TRP A 254 3.39 -3.47 -12.43
C TRP A 254 2.28 -2.96 -11.51
N GLY A 255 1.31 -2.20 -12.04
CA GLY A 255 0.18 -1.75 -11.23
C GLY A 255 -0.82 -2.88 -10.97
N ALA A 256 -1.10 -3.72 -11.97
CA ALA A 256 -1.89 -4.94 -11.77
C ALA A 256 -1.17 -5.92 -10.84
N TYR A 257 0.14 -6.14 -11.04
CA TYR A 257 0.97 -6.99 -10.19
C TYR A 257 0.93 -6.58 -8.72
N VAL A 258 1.03 -5.27 -8.43
CA VAL A 258 0.94 -4.76 -7.05
C VAL A 258 -0.45 -4.96 -6.48
N ALA A 259 -1.51 -4.75 -7.27
CA ALA A 259 -2.89 -4.94 -6.81
C ALA A 259 -3.17 -6.41 -6.45
N GLU A 260 -2.76 -7.36 -7.30
CA GLU A 260 -2.86 -8.80 -7.01
C GLU A 260 -2.07 -9.19 -5.76
N ALA A 261 -0.85 -8.67 -5.62
CA ALA A 261 -0.02 -8.94 -4.44
C ALA A 261 -0.63 -8.36 -3.15
N GLN A 262 -1.30 -7.20 -3.24
CA GLN A 262 -2.03 -6.61 -2.12
C GLN A 262 -3.24 -7.46 -1.73
N GLU A 263 -3.98 -8.00 -2.70
CA GLU A 263 -5.09 -8.91 -2.42
C GLU A 263 -4.59 -10.20 -1.74
N GLN A 264 -3.49 -10.79 -2.24
CA GLN A 264 -2.83 -11.94 -1.60
C GLN A 264 -2.43 -11.63 -0.15
N LEU A 265 -1.94 -10.42 0.10
CA LEU A 265 -1.56 -9.98 1.44
C LEU A 265 -2.79 -9.88 2.36
N VAL A 266 -3.88 -9.28 1.89
CA VAL A 266 -5.14 -9.19 2.66
C VAL A 266 -5.67 -10.59 2.99
N GLN A 267 -5.72 -11.49 2.00
CA GLN A 267 -6.15 -12.86 2.21
C GLN A 267 -5.27 -13.60 3.22
N ALA A 268 -3.94 -13.42 3.16
CA ALA A 268 -3.01 -14.03 4.11
C ALA A 268 -3.20 -13.52 5.55
N VAL A 269 -3.40 -12.20 5.72
CA VAL A 269 -3.66 -11.58 7.03
C VAL A 269 -5.00 -12.05 7.59
N GLU A 270 -6.05 -12.11 6.76
CA GLU A 270 -7.37 -12.61 7.18
C GLU A 270 -7.34 -14.08 7.55
N ALA A 271 -6.63 -14.92 6.77
CA ALA A 271 -6.45 -16.33 7.09
C ALA A 271 -5.73 -16.51 8.43
N GLN A 272 -4.69 -15.70 8.70
CA GLN A 272 -4.00 -15.72 9.99
C GLN A 272 -4.92 -15.26 11.13
N ARG A 273 -5.74 -14.23 10.91
CA ARG A 273 -6.72 -13.76 11.89
C ARG A 273 -7.75 -14.84 12.23
N ARG A 274 -8.27 -15.54 11.21
CA ARG A 274 -9.19 -16.68 11.38
C ARG A 274 -8.53 -17.82 12.15
N ALA A 275 -7.31 -18.21 11.78
CA ALA A 275 -6.57 -19.26 12.48
C ALA A 275 -6.29 -18.91 13.96
N ARG A 276 -6.01 -17.64 14.28
CA ARG A 276 -5.86 -17.19 15.68
C ARG A 276 -7.17 -17.22 16.45
N ALA A 277 -8.30 -16.88 15.82
CA ALA A 277 -9.62 -16.96 16.44
C ALA A 277 -10.00 -18.41 16.72
N GLU A 278 -9.82 -19.31 15.75
CA GLU A 278 -10.05 -20.75 15.91
C GLU A 278 -9.16 -21.35 17.00
N ALA A 279 -7.87 -20.98 17.07
CA ALA A 279 -6.98 -21.43 18.13
C ALA A 279 -7.40 -20.94 19.53
N ALA A 280 -7.92 -19.71 19.63
CA ALA A 280 -8.44 -19.16 20.88
C ALA A 280 -9.73 -19.88 21.33
N GLU A 281 -10.64 -20.16 20.39
CA GLU A 281 -11.85 -20.94 20.65
C GLU A 281 -11.54 -22.38 21.08
N GLN A 282 -10.59 -23.03 20.41
CA GLN A 282 -10.10 -24.36 20.80
C GLN A 282 -9.44 -24.35 22.18
N SER A 283 -8.66 -23.31 22.51
CA SER A 283 -8.07 -23.16 23.84
C SER A 283 -9.12 -22.93 24.92
N ASN A 284 -10.20 -22.20 24.63
CA ASN A 284 -11.31 -22.00 25.57
C ASN A 284 -12.10 -23.29 25.78
N HIS A 285 -12.42 -24.02 24.70
CA HIS A 285 -13.06 -25.33 24.79
C HIS A 285 -12.21 -26.37 25.52
N ALA A 286 -10.87 -26.33 25.37
CA ALA A 286 -9.97 -27.17 26.14
C ALA A 286 -10.00 -26.82 27.64
N ARG A 287 -10.02 -25.54 27.99
CA ARG A 287 -10.17 -25.08 29.39
C ARG A 287 -11.52 -25.48 29.99
N ASP A 288 -12.60 -25.33 29.23
CA ASP A 288 -13.95 -25.70 29.67
C ASP A 288 -14.10 -27.21 29.88
N ARG A 289 -13.46 -28.04 29.05
CA ARG A 289 -13.40 -29.50 29.25
C ARG A 289 -12.61 -29.86 30.51
N ILE A 290 -11.46 -29.25 30.72
CA ILE A 290 -10.64 -29.49 31.92
C ILE A 290 -11.39 -29.04 33.18
N ALA A 291 -12.12 -27.93 33.13
CA ALA A 291 -12.97 -27.48 34.21
C ALA A 291 -14.11 -28.47 34.50
N ALA A 292 -14.79 -28.97 33.45
CA ALA A 292 -15.85 -29.97 33.58
C ALA A 292 -15.34 -31.34 34.09
N GLU A 293 -14.12 -31.74 33.75
CA GLU A 293 -13.49 -32.95 34.28
C GLU A 293 -13.02 -32.79 35.74
N SER A 294 -12.68 -31.57 36.17
CA SER A 294 -12.30 -31.28 37.55
C SER A 294 -13.48 -31.19 38.54
N ASP A 295 -14.70 -31.03 38.03
CA ASP A 295 -15.94 -30.92 38.81
C ASP A 295 -16.72 -32.26 38.87
N GLY A 296 -16.06 -33.36 38.51
CA GLY A 296 -16.60 -34.72 38.66
C GLY A 296 -16.84 -35.09 40.14
N PRO A 297 -17.85 -35.94 40.44
CA PRO A 297 -18.26 -36.21 41.81
C PRO A 297 -17.10 -36.81 42.60
N ARG A 298 -16.70 -36.13 43.69
CA ARG A 298 -15.74 -36.66 44.66
C ARG A 298 -16.22 -38.04 45.10
N PRO A 299 -15.40 -39.10 45.00
CA PRO A 299 -15.79 -40.39 45.54
C PRO A 299 -15.89 -40.24 47.05
N ASP A 300 -17.08 -40.53 47.58
CA ASP A 300 -17.33 -40.63 49.01
C ASP A 300 -16.27 -41.55 49.63
N ALA A 301 -15.47 -40.99 50.52
CA ALA A 301 -14.52 -41.75 51.32
C ALA A 301 -15.32 -42.56 52.35
N ASP A 302 -15.71 -43.77 51.95
CA ASP A 302 -16.35 -44.73 52.83
C ASP A 302 -15.33 -45.20 53.88
N ARG A 303 -15.71 -44.99 55.14
CA ARG A 303 -14.96 -45.34 56.35
C ARG A 303 -15.29 -46.77 56.74
N SER A 304 -14.29 -47.64 56.78
CA SER A 304 -14.14 -48.88 57.59
C SER A 304 -13.25 -49.85 56.81
N GLU A 305 -12.36 -50.69 57.34
CA GLU A 305 -11.87 -51.06 58.67
C GLU A 305 -10.57 -51.85 58.39
N SER A 306 -9.51 -51.69 59.20
CA SER A 306 -8.50 -52.75 59.42
C SER A 306 -7.90 -52.55 60.81
N GLU A 307 -8.28 -53.42 61.76
CA GLU A 307 -7.44 -54.52 62.29
C GLU A 307 -6.09 -54.01 62.84
N ARG A 308 -6.01 -53.74 64.14
CA ARG A 308 -5.60 -54.65 65.24
C ARG A 308 -4.10 -54.96 65.31
N ASP A 309 -3.60 -54.72 66.53
CA ASP A 309 -2.47 -55.35 67.24
C ASP A 309 -1.05 -55.02 66.74
N HIS A 310 -0.26 -54.20 67.45
CA HIS A 310 0.38 -54.37 68.77
C HIS A 310 1.63 -55.28 68.73
N PHE A 311 2.82 -54.66 68.72
CA PHE A 311 4.08 -54.94 69.46
C PHE A 311 5.23 -54.22 68.73
N ASP A 312 5.73 -53.08 69.23
CA ASP A 312 6.71 -52.88 70.31
C ASP A 312 8.18 -53.12 69.89
N ALA A 313 8.94 -52.01 69.89
CA ALA A 313 10.25 -51.82 70.51
C ALA A 313 11.22 -51.01 69.63
N GLY A 314 11.77 -49.92 70.20
CA GLY A 314 13.11 -49.43 69.86
C GLY A 314 13.25 -48.01 69.31
N ASP A 315 13.11 -47.04 70.21
CA ASP A 315 13.47 -45.61 70.16
C ASP A 315 14.99 -45.35 69.88
N PRO A 316 15.52 -44.11 69.90
CA PRO A 316 15.39 -43.01 68.93
C PRO A 316 16.76 -42.54 68.35
N GLY A 317 16.70 -41.74 67.30
CA GLY A 317 17.78 -40.81 66.92
C GLY A 317 17.40 -40.12 65.61
N GLY A 318 17.03 -38.86 65.53
CA GLY A 318 17.54 -37.71 66.29
C GLY A 318 18.44 -36.91 65.36
N ARG A 319 17.86 -36.02 64.55
CA ARG A 319 18.28 -34.61 64.35
C ARG A 319 17.59 -33.99 63.14
N SER A 320 16.74 -33.03 63.48
CA SER A 320 16.38 -31.86 62.68
C SER A 320 17.58 -30.95 62.46
N ASP A 321 17.34 -29.97 61.57
CA ASP A 321 17.99 -28.66 61.48
C ASP A 321 19.33 -28.64 60.71
N GLU A 322 19.62 -27.69 59.83
CA GLU A 322 19.02 -26.39 59.51
C GLU A 322 19.74 -25.83 58.27
N ILE A 323 19.00 -25.05 57.47
CA ILE A 323 19.39 -23.76 56.87
C ILE A 323 20.71 -23.68 56.08
N GLY A 324 20.55 -23.51 54.77
CA GLY A 324 21.53 -23.05 53.79
C GLY A 324 20.93 -23.01 52.40
#